data_AF-A0A1A9FYB1-F1
#
_entry.id   AF-A0A1A9FYB1-F1
#
_cell.length_a   1.000
_cell.length_b   1.000
_cell.length_c   1.000
_cell.angle_alpha   90.00
_cell.angle_beta   90.00
_cell.angle_gamma   90.00
#
_symmetry.space_group_name_H-M   'P 1'
#
loop_
_entity.id
_entity.type
_entity.pdbx_description
1 polymer ?
#
loop_
_entity_poly.entity_id
_entity_poly.type
_entity_poly.pdbx_seq_one_letter_code
_entity_poly.pdbx_strand_id
1 'polypeptide(L)'
;MANITFGKALTDWGWLEDFYDMKTLKLVSKTATKAVFRDGDGDQIVLTGKGLTFKGDLATKGTVTGADFIAGSGDKYLTFTKGDFEAKELLLEIVKNKDFYGLLSDLTAGDDVITGGGSGDDIIIGKNAGDDRILGGGGDDFIKGSAGDNYMDGGKGWDDLSYEETYYDKGNAKKGIVLDATKGTVQNSWGGTDKIKNFEGYRGSHNSDKFIGASKDESFMGFAGKDDIDGGKGFDEVYYHRDQKFGGKKGIVVDLEKGTIKDGFGSTDTVKNIEAVFGTFFNDKFKGDAKDNHFRGLSGKDSFDGGKGSDTINFHFWDDLGQKGAVVDLRKTTNNILNDGFGNRETAKNIENLEGSDFADDFTLGKADGYVDGRGGDDRLVAGAGENWMRGGDGADMFVFLSAKHSTASKNDIISDFNRKEGDRIDVSKVADFDFIGKKGFTGAGNELNYAVKKGETFISGDIDGDKKADFVVKLDGKHTLVEGDFIL
;
A
#
# COMPACT_ATOMS: atom_id res chain seq x y z
N MET A 1 -16.47 11.88 -28.45
CA MET A 1 -15.52 10.77 -28.55
C MET A 1 -14.23 11.23 -29.19
N ALA A 2 -13.51 12.04 -28.40
CA ALA A 2 -12.08 12.08 -28.48
C ALA A 2 -11.52 10.73 -27.98
N ASN A 3 -10.33 10.42 -28.46
CA ASN A 3 -9.54 9.30 -27.99
C ASN A 3 -8.34 9.88 -27.24
N ILE A 4 -8.21 9.53 -25.97
CA ILE A 4 -7.20 10.00 -25.04
C ILE A 4 -6.30 8.81 -24.71
N THR A 5 -4.99 9.01 -24.87
CA THR A 5 -4.00 7.97 -24.59
C THR A 5 -2.93 8.55 -23.70
N PHE A 6 -2.80 8.00 -22.50
CA PHE A 6 -1.67 8.27 -21.62
C PHE A 6 -0.43 7.59 -22.19
N GLY A 7 0.70 8.25 -22.06
CA GLY A 7 1.96 7.87 -22.69
C GLY A 7 2.74 6.85 -21.88
N LYS A 8 4.05 6.99 -21.76
CA LYS A 8 4.83 6.06 -20.92
C LYS A 8 4.34 6.14 -19.46
N ALA A 9 4.23 4.98 -18.79
CA ALA A 9 3.74 4.80 -17.43
C ALA A 9 4.04 6.00 -16.51
N LEU A 10 2.98 6.59 -15.97
CA LEU A 10 3.02 7.76 -15.12
C LEU A 10 3.00 7.31 -13.65
N THR A 11 4.17 6.95 -13.14
CA THR A 11 4.32 6.40 -11.78
C THR A 11 4.13 7.44 -10.68
N ASP A 12 4.06 8.73 -11.01
CA ASP A 12 3.84 9.80 -10.03
C ASP A 12 3.01 10.97 -10.61
N TRP A 13 2.58 11.86 -9.72
CA TRP A 13 1.87 13.09 -10.08
C TRP A 13 2.79 14.18 -10.70
N GLY A 14 4.09 13.90 -10.88
CA GLY A 14 5.10 14.88 -11.30
C GLY A 14 4.83 15.47 -12.68
N TRP A 15 4.30 14.66 -13.62
CA TRP A 15 3.90 15.17 -14.94
C TRP A 15 2.80 16.24 -14.86
N LEU A 16 1.91 16.14 -13.86
CA LEU A 16 0.90 17.16 -13.61
C LEU A 16 1.55 18.43 -13.09
N GLU A 17 2.56 18.32 -12.22
CA GLU A 17 3.35 19.45 -11.72
C GLU A 17 4.11 20.18 -12.84
N ASP A 18 4.70 19.44 -13.80
CA ASP A 18 5.42 20.00 -14.95
C ASP A 18 4.52 20.92 -15.80
N PHE A 19 3.26 20.52 -16.03
CA PHE A 19 2.31 21.32 -16.80
C PHE A 19 1.36 22.17 -15.94
N TYR A 20 1.41 22.04 -14.61
CA TYR A 20 0.55 22.74 -13.65
C TYR A 20 0.71 24.25 -13.78
N ASP A 21 1.95 24.73 -13.92
CA ASP A 21 2.24 26.15 -14.08
C ASP A 21 2.50 26.52 -15.55
N MET A 22 1.41 26.66 -16.32
CA MET A 22 1.45 27.08 -17.73
C MET A 22 2.04 28.48 -17.98
N LYS A 23 2.47 29.22 -16.94
CA LYS A 23 2.98 30.59 -17.07
C LYS A 23 4.26 30.68 -17.89
N THR A 24 5.08 29.63 -17.91
CA THR A 24 6.36 29.59 -18.62
C THR A 24 6.22 29.24 -20.11
N LEU A 25 5.12 28.58 -20.51
CA LEU A 25 4.85 28.15 -21.88
C LEU A 25 4.69 29.33 -22.84
N LYS A 26 5.47 29.29 -23.94
CA LYS A 26 5.46 30.28 -25.03
C LYS A 26 5.15 29.60 -26.37
N LEU A 27 4.41 30.29 -27.23
CA LEU A 27 4.16 29.82 -28.60
C LEU A 27 5.44 29.93 -29.42
N VAL A 28 6.02 28.79 -29.81
CA VAL A 28 7.28 28.72 -30.57
C VAL A 28 7.09 28.38 -32.05
N SER A 29 5.94 27.83 -32.44
CA SER A 29 5.62 27.55 -33.83
C SER A 29 4.11 27.58 -34.09
N LYS A 30 3.68 28.10 -35.24
CA LYS A 30 2.27 28.08 -35.67
C LYS A 30 2.13 27.99 -37.19
N THR A 31 1.19 27.17 -37.63
CA THR A 31 0.80 26.94 -39.03
C THR A 31 -0.71 26.75 -39.11
N ALA A 32 -1.26 26.61 -40.33
CA ALA A 32 -2.68 26.32 -40.52
C ALA A 32 -3.14 24.97 -39.95
N THR A 33 -2.21 24.09 -39.55
CA THR A 33 -2.52 22.73 -39.06
C THR A 33 -1.84 22.37 -37.74
N LYS A 34 -1.02 23.26 -37.18
CA LYS A 34 -0.21 22.96 -35.98
C LYS A 34 0.13 24.22 -35.18
N ALA A 35 0.06 24.12 -33.86
CA ALA A 35 0.63 25.10 -32.92
C ALA A 35 1.50 24.38 -31.87
N VAL A 36 2.66 24.93 -31.53
CA VAL A 36 3.59 24.34 -30.56
C VAL A 36 3.91 25.35 -29.49
N PHE A 37 3.58 25.02 -28.25
CA PHE A 37 3.98 25.74 -27.06
C PHE A 37 5.16 25.01 -26.40
N ARG A 38 6.13 25.78 -25.90
CA ARG A 38 7.29 25.23 -25.18
C ARG A 38 7.69 26.16 -24.04
N ASP A 39 8.16 25.61 -22.93
CA ASP A 39 8.71 26.35 -21.80
C ASP A 39 10.26 26.35 -21.78
N GLY A 40 10.85 26.69 -20.63
CA GLY A 40 12.29 26.75 -20.44
C GLY A 40 12.97 25.40 -20.26
N ASP A 41 12.22 24.41 -19.78
CA ASP A 41 12.72 23.07 -19.45
C ASP A 41 12.57 22.10 -20.63
N GLY A 42 11.80 22.50 -21.64
CA GLY A 42 11.69 21.83 -22.94
C GLY A 42 10.34 21.14 -23.14
N ASP A 43 9.49 21.18 -22.13
CA ASP A 43 8.15 20.63 -22.11
C ASP A 43 7.26 21.34 -23.14
N GLN A 44 6.41 20.56 -23.80
CA GLN A 44 5.70 20.98 -25.00
C GLN A 44 4.22 20.61 -24.96
N ILE A 45 3.40 21.56 -25.41
CA ILE A 45 2.03 21.29 -25.85
C ILE A 45 1.98 21.47 -27.36
N VAL A 46 1.69 20.38 -28.07
CA VAL A 46 1.61 20.36 -29.53
C VAL A 46 0.15 20.16 -29.95
N LEU A 47 -0.48 21.23 -30.42
CA LEU A 47 -1.83 21.16 -30.97
C LEU A 47 -1.78 20.85 -32.46
N THR A 48 -2.59 19.88 -32.88
CA THR A 48 -2.83 19.51 -34.28
C THR A 48 -4.25 19.91 -34.66
N GLY A 49 -4.45 20.50 -35.83
CA GLY A 49 -5.75 20.99 -36.23
C GLY A 49 -5.93 21.24 -37.72
N LYS A 50 -7.06 21.86 -38.07
CA LYS A 50 -7.46 22.20 -39.44
C LYS A 50 -7.86 23.67 -39.53
N GLY A 51 -7.30 24.38 -40.51
CA GLY A 51 -7.68 25.76 -40.82
C GLY A 51 -7.40 26.75 -39.69
N LEU A 52 -6.35 26.51 -38.88
CA LEU A 52 -5.98 27.36 -37.77
C LEU A 52 -5.52 28.74 -38.29
N THR A 53 -6.15 29.80 -37.81
CA THR A 53 -5.72 31.19 -38.10
C THR A 53 -5.45 31.93 -36.81
N PHE A 54 -4.49 32.85 -36.80
CA PHE A 54 -4.00 33.49 -35.58
C PHE A 54 -4.01 35.02 -35.67
N LYS A 55 -4.19 35.68 -34.53
CA LYS A 55 -3.91 37.11 -34.32
C LYS A 55 -3.00 37.24 -33.12
N GLY A 56 -1.72 37.58 -33.35
CA GLY A 56 -0.70 37.40 -32.32
C GLY A 56 -0.58 35.91 -31.99
N ASP A 57 -0.59 35.56 -30.71
CA ASP A 57 -0.44 34.17 -30.26
C ASP A 57 -1.76 33.44 -30.02
N LEU A 58 -2.89 34.15 -30.16
CA LEU A 58 -4.22 33.57 -30.03
C LEU A 58 -4.72 33.06 -31.38
N ALA A 59 -5.33 31.87 -31.38
CA ALA A 59 -6.13 31.43 -32.51
C ALA A 59 -7.43 32.26 -32.61
N THR A 60 -7.85 32.55 -33.84
CA THR A 60 -9.08 33.27 -34.16
C THR A 60 -10.12 32.39 -34.83
N LYS A 61 -9.68 31.34 -35.54
CA LYS A 61 -10.53 30.33 -36.21
C LYS A 61 -9.77 29.00 -36.34
N GLY A 62 -10.52 27.97 -36.73
CA GLY A 62 -10.03 26.63 -36.99
C GLY A 62 -10.42 25.66 -35.88
N THR A 63 -10.15 24.38 -36.12
CA THR A 63 -10.52 23.28 -35.23
C THR A 63 -9.26 22.57 -34.78
N VAL A 64 -9.12 22.31 -33.49
CA VAL A 64 -8.07 21.45 -32.94
C VAL A 64 -8.60 20.02 -32.94
N THR A 65 -7.88 19.15 -33.64
CA THR A 65 -8.22 17.73 -33.81
C THR A 65 -7.36 16.79 -32.97
N GLY A 66 -6.34 17.32 -32.31
CA GLY A 66 -5.53 16.59 -31.35
C GLY A 66 -4.54 17.48 -30.61
N ALA A 67 -4.01 16.96 -29.51
CA ALA A 67 -3.04 17.63 -28.65
C ALA A 67 -2.06 16.60 -28.11
N ASP A 68 -0.76 16.84 -28.19
CA ASP A 68 0.26 16.06 -27.50
C ASP A 68 0.86 16.89 -26.36
N PHE A 69 0.99 16.30 -25.18
CA PHE A 69 1.73 16.81 -24.03
C PHE A 69 3.03 16.02 -23.92
N ILE A 70 4.16 16.69 -24.04
CA ILE A 70 5.46 16.06 -24.28
C ILE A 70 6.48 16.65 -23.32
N ALA A 71 7.17 15.79 -22.58
CA ALA A 71 8.24 16.17 -21.68
C ALA A 71 9.43 16.82 -22.42
N GLY A 72 10.28 17.55 -21.71
CA GLY A 72 11.58 18.00 -22.20
C GLY A 72 12.49 16.86 -22.68
N SER A 73 12.32 15.65 -22.15
CA SER A 73 12.99 14.42 -22.62
C SER A 73 12.54 13.99 -24.03
N GLY A 74 11.37 14.44 -24.48
CA GLY A 74 10.71 14.00 -25.71
C GLY A 74 9.67 12.89 -25.51
N ASP A 75 9.51 12.38 -24.29
CA ASP A 75 8.47 11.41 -23.96
C ASP A 75 7.09 12.06 -24.02
N LYS A 76 6.12 11.38 -24.63
CA LYS A 76 4.73 11.82 -24.58
C LYS A 76 4.13 11.39 -23.25
N TYR A 77 3.47 12.31 -22.55
CA TYR A 77 2.66 12.01 -21.36
C TYR A 77 1.20 11.79 -21.72
N LEU A 78 0.66 12.58 -22.64
CA LEU A 78 -0.75 12.53 -22.98
C LEU A 78 -0.98 12.88 -24.44
N THR A 79 -1.82 12.11 -25.11
CA THR A 79 -2.18 12.30 -26.52
C THR A 79 -3.69 12.32 -26.66
N PHE A 80 -4.21 13.42 -27.20
CA PHE A 80 -5.61 13.57 -27.61
C PHE A 80 -5.69 13.45 -29.12
N THR A 81 -6.63 12.64 -29.58
CA THR A 81 -6.95 12.50 -31.01
C THR A 81 -8.46 12.55 -31.23
N LYS A 82 -8.87 12.83 -32.47
CA LYS A 82 -10.28 12.93 -32.88
C LYS A 82 -11.06 14.01 -32.12
N GLY A 83 -10.37 15.05 -31.65
CA GLY A 83 -11.02 16.25 -31.14
C GLY A 83 -11.75 17.01 -32.24
N ASP A 84 -12.76 17.79 -31.86
CA ASP A 84 -13.40 18.81 -32.70
C ASP A 84 -13.51 20.13 -31.92
N PHE A 85 -12.43 20.49 -31.22
CA PHE A 85 -12.41 21.66 -30.33
C PHE A 85 -12.27 22.96 -31.13
N GLU A 86 -13.03 23.99 -30.77
CA GLU A 86 -12.82 25.31 -31.34
C GLU A 86 -11.47 25.88 -30.89
N ALA A 87 -10.57 26.12 -31.84
CA ALA A 87 -9.20 26.54 -31.52
C ALA A 87 -9.15 27.84 -30.70
N LYS A 88 -10.14 28.73 -30.88
CA LYS A 88 -10.19 30.00 -30.14
C LYS A 88 -10.41 29.82 -28.64
N GLU A 89 -11.17 28.80 -28.23
CA GLU A 89 -11.45 28.53 -26.81
C GLU A 89 -10.25 27.81 -26.20
N LEU A 90 -9.79 26.74 -26.85
CA LEU A 90 -8.69 25.93 -26.34
C LEU A 90 -7.38 26.72 -26.16
N LEU A 91 -7.02 27.58 -27.13
CA LEU A 91 -5.82 28.40 -27.00
C LEU A 91 -5.99 29.57 -26.04
N LEU A 92 -7.22 29.93 -25.67
CA LEU A 92 -7.45 30.93 -24.62
C LEU A 92 -6.92 30.40 -23.28
N GLU A 93 -7.16 29.12 -22.98
CA GLU A 93 -6.67 28.47 -21.77
C GLU A 93 -5.14 28.47 -21.70
N ILE A 94 -4.47 28.15 -22.81
CA ILE A 94 -3.00 28.06 -22.88
C ILE A 94 -2.31 29.43 -22.86
N VAL A 95 -2.85 30.40 -23.59
CA VAL A 95 -2.17 31.68 -23.85
C VAL A 95 -2.55 32.74 -22.82
N LYS A 96 -3.84 32.82 -22.47
CA LYS A 96 -4.37 33.90 -21.65
C LYS A 96 -4.63 33.46 -20.22
N ASN A 97 -5.39 32.38 -20.02
CA ASN A 97 -5.80 31.97 -18.67
C ASN A 97 -4.65 31.27 -17.94
N LYS A 98 -3.74 30.63 -18.69
CA LYS A 98 -2.64 29.84 -18.14
C LYS A 98 -3.16 28.76 -17.20
N ASP A 99 -4.27 28.14 -17.58
CA ASP A 99 -5.01 27.17 -16.78
C ASP A 99 -4.96 25.79 -17.44
N PHE A 100 -4.06 24.94 -16.93
CA PHE A 100 -3.90 23.57 -17.42
C PHE A 100 -5.13 22.72 -17.09
N TYR A 101 -5.76 23.00 -15.96
CA TYR A 101 -6.93 22.28 -15.50
C TYR A 101 -8.18 22.64 -16.28
N GLY A 102 -8.32 23.90 -16.68
CA GLY A 102 -9.32 24.35 -17.65
C GLY A 102 -9.09 23.68 -19.00
N LEU A 103 -7.84 23.69 -19.50
CA LEU A 103 -7.47 23.02 -20.74
C LEU A 103 -7.81 21.52 -20.73
N LEU A 104 -7.43 20.80 -19.67
CA LEU A 104 -7.72 19.37 -19.56
C LEU A 104 -9.23 19.12 -19.50
N SER A 105 -9.96 19.93 -18.73
CA SER A 105 -11.42 19.87 -18.65
C SER A 105 -12.10 20.09 -20.01
N ASP A 106 -11.57 20.97 -20.85
CA ASP A 106 -12.09 21.20 -22.19
C ASP A 106 -11.74 20.03 -23.12
N LEU A 107 -10.52 19.49 -23.01
CA LEU A 107 -10.04 18.40 -23.86
C LEU A 107 -10.68 17.04 -23.57
N THR A 108 -11.15 16.82 -22.34
CA THR A 108 -11.83 15.59 -21.95
C THR A 108 -13.36 15.69 -22.13
N ALA A 109 -13.89 16.76 -22.75
CA ALA A 109 -15.32 17.10 -22.67
C ALA A 109 -16.23 16.18 -23.51
N GLY A 110 -17.28 15.66 -22.84
CA GLY A 110 -18.25 14.75 -23.42
C GLY A 110 -17.75 13.31 -23.42
N ASP A 111 -18.50 12.40 -24.06
CA ASP A 111 -18.19 10.98 -24.03
C ASP A 111 -16.86 10.68 -24.74
N ASP A 112 -15.88 10.19 -24.00
CA ASP A 112 -14.53 9.92 -24.50
C ASP A 112 -14.07 8.48 -24.29
N VAL A 113 -13.02 8.10 -25.03
CA VAL A 113 -12.31 6.84 -24.80
C VAL A 113 -10.93 7.17 -24.26
N ILE A 114 -10.67 6.77 -23.02
CA ILE A 114 -9.43 7.01 -22.30
C ILE A 114 -8.70 5.68 -22.14
N THR A 115 -7.42 5.65 -22.48
CA THR A 115 -6.58 4.43 -22.41
C THR A 115 -5.25 4.75 -21.75
N GLY A 116 -4.85 3.92 -20.79
CA GLY A 116 -3.53 3.97 -20.15
C GLY A 116 -2.38 3.65 -21.11
N GLY A 117 -1.16 3.85 -20.60
CA GLY A 117 0.13 3.73 -21.24
C GLY A 117 0.59 2.32 -21.58
N GLY A 118 -0.22 1.29 -21.32
CA GLY A 118 0.04 -0.07 -21.76
C GLY A 118 0.18 -1.07 -20.63
N SER A 119 1.39 -1.29 -20.12
CA SER A 119 1.70 -2.33 -19.11
C SER A 119 2.43 -1.81 -17.87
N GLY A 120 2.39 -0.51 -17.61
CA GLY A 120 2.95 0.06 -16.41
C GLY A 120 1.95 1.03 -15.79
N ASP A 121 2.21 1.36 -14.53
CA ASP A 121 1.31 2.09 -13.64
C ASP A 121 0.93 3.47 -14.20
N ASP A 122 -0.36 3.71 -14.34
CA ASP A 122 -0.91 4.94 -14.92
C ASP A 122 -1.79 5.73 -13.94
N ILE A 123 -1.64 7.05 -13.93
CA ILE A 123 -2.59 7.96 -13.29
C ILE A 123 -3.56 8.51 -14.34
N ILE A 124 -4.80 8.02 -14.32
CA ILE A 124 -5.81 8.34 -15.33
C ILE A 124 -6.90 9.25 -14.74
N ILE A 125 -7.20 10.33 -15.46
CA ILE A 125 -8.14 11.37 -15.01
C ILE A 125 -9.26 11.56 -16.03
N GLY A 126 -10.48 11.20 -15.65
CA GLY A 126 -11.71 11.74 -16.26
C GLY A 126 -12.17 12.92 -15.42
N LYS A 127 -12.10 14.17 -15.92
CA LYS A 127 -12.33 15.35 -15.07
C LYS A 127 -13.76 15.91 -15.14
N ASN A 128 -14.55 15.52 -16.14
CA ASN A 128 -15.75 16.27 -16.48
C ASN A 128 -16.96 15.36 -16.73
N ALA A 129 -18.01 15.96 -17.27
CA ALA A 129 -19.24 15.28 -17.61
C ALA A 129 -19.12 14.62 -19.00
N GLY A 130 -19.57 13.38 -19.08
CA GLY A 130 -19.59 12.55 -20.28
C GLY A 130 -19.76 11.10 -19.87
N ASP A 131 -20.27 10.26 -20.77
CA ASP A 131 -20.30 8.82 -20.53
C ASP A 131 -19.00 8.21 -21.09
N ASP A 132 -17.95 8.20 -20.27
CA ASP A 132 -16.60 7.83 -20.70
C ASP A 132 -16.34 6.33 -20.68
N ARG A 133 -15.45 5.89 -21.57
CA ARG A 133 -14.86 4.55 -21.55
C ARG A 133 -13.38 4.63 -21.17
N ILE A 134 -13.05 4.23 -19.95
CA ILE A 134 -11.71 4.28 -19.38
C ILE A 134 -11.11 2.87 -19.27
N LEU A 135 -9.89 2.69 -19.76
CA LEU A 135 -9.16 1.43 -19.77
C LEU A 135 -7.76 1.66 -19.21
N GLY A 136 -7.42 1.10 -18.04
CA GLY A 136 -6.09 1.21 -17.45
C GLY A 136 -5.06 0.43 -18.26
N GLY A 137 -5.23 -0.89 -18.33
CA GLY A 137 -4.42 -1.76 -19.16
C GLY A 137 -3.72 -2.81 -18.30
N GLY A 138 -2.44 -2.63 -18.01
CA GLY A 138 -1.78 -3.39 -16.98
C GLY A 138 -0.72 -2.56 -16.29
N GLY A 139 -0.24 -3.02 -15.15
CA GLY A 139 0.38 -2.14 -14.15
C GLY A 139 -0.62 -1.86 -13.05
N ASP A 140 -0.17 -1.18 -12.01
CA ASP A 140 -1.01 -0.79 -10.88
C ASP A 140 -1.58 0.61 -11.14
N ASP A 141 -2.81 0.68 -11.69
CA ASP A 141 -3.36 1.93 -12.22
C ASP A 141 -4.18 2.70 -11.18
N PHE A 142 -4.05 4.03 -11.16
CA PHE A 142 -4.89 4.93 -10.37
C PHE A 142 -5.88 5.68 -11.26
N ILE A 143 -7.15 5.31 -11.19
CA ILE A 143 -8.22 5.87 -12.02
C ILE A 143 -9.13 6.79 -11.21
N LYS A 144 -9.25 8.05 -11.63
CA LYS A 144 -10.21 9.00 -11.05
C LYS A 144 -11.58 8.89 -11.74
N GLY A 145 -12.61 8.63 -10.94
CA GLY A 145 -14.01 8.67 -11.36
C GLY A 145 -14.51 10.10 -11.54
N SER A 146 -15.50 10.26 -12.43
CA SER A 146 -16.05 11.54 -12.87
C SER A 146 -17.59 11.55 -12.85
N ALA A 147 -18.19 12.63 -13.37
CA ALA A 147 -19.63 12.68 -13.61
C ALA A 147 -20.01 11.92 -14.89
N GLY A 148 -21.28 11.50 -15.00
CA GLY A 148 -21.77 10.70 -16.14
C GLY A 148 -21.91 9.21 -15.81
N ASP A 149 -22.32 8.41 -16.80
CA ASP A 149 -22.45 6.95 -16.71
C ASP A 149 -21.23 6.28 -17.37
N ASN A 150 -20.14 6.12 -16.62
CA ASN A 150 -18.86 5.68 -17.19
C ASN A 150 -18.73 4.15 -17.25
N TYR A 151 -17.85 3.66 -18.11
CA TYR A 151 -17.32 2.30 -18.11
C TYR A 151 -15.83 2.35 -17.79
N MET A 152 -15.40 1.71 -16.71
CA MET A 152 -14.01 1.70 -16.25
C MET A 152 -13.53 0.26 -16.07
N ASP A 153 -12.38 -0.07 -16.66
CA ASP A 153 -11.69 -1.37 -16.48
C ASP A 153 -10.24 -1.05 -16.07
N GLY A 154 -9.84 -1.38 -14.84
CA GLY A 154 -8.47 -1.16 -14.33
C GLY A 154 -7.49 -1.99 -15.16
N GLY A 155 -7.57 -3.31 -15.04
CA GLY A 155 -6.94 -4.20 -16.00
C GLY A 155 -6.23 -5.35 -15.33
N LYS A 156 -4.89 -5.33 -15.37
CA LYS A 156 -4.01 -6.31 -14.72
C LYS A 156 -3.08 -5.57 -13.77
N GLY A 157 -3.10 -5.96 -12.51
CA GLY A 157 -2.28 -5.32 -11.49
C GLY A 157 -3.18 -5.05 -10.29
N TRP A 158 -2.72 -4.20 -9.40
CA TRP A 158 -3.51 -3.64 -8.33
C TRP A 158 -4.04 -2.26 -8.76
N ASP A 159 -5.33 -2.18 -9.08
CA ASP A 159 -5.92 -0.97 -9.62
C ASP A 159 -6.79 -0.24 -8.57
N ASP A 160 -6.58 1.07 -8.43
CA ASP A 160 -7.30 1.98 -7.53
C ASP A 160 -8.35 2.81 -8.30
N LEU A 161 -9.61 2.75 -7.89
CA LEU A 161 -10.68 3.67 -8.33
C LEU A 161 -10.95 4.73 -7.27
N SER A 162 -10.87 6.01 -7.63
CA SER A 162 -10.97 7.12 -6.68
C SER A 162 -12.01 8.19 -7.04
N TYR A 163 -12.82 8.56 -6.05
CA TYR A 163 -13.76 9.70 -6.06
C TYR A 163 -13.32 10.83 -5.12
N GLU A 164 -12.02 10.89 -4.77
CA GLU A 164 -11.47 11.91 -3.87
C GLU A 164 -11.62 13.34 -4.41
N GLU A 165 -11.78 13.50 -5.73
CA GLU A 165 -11.92 14.80 -6.42
C GLU A 165 -13.12 15.62 -5.90
N THR A 166 -14.11 14.95 -5.30
CA THR A 166 -15.24 15.58 -4.62
C THR A 166 -14.82 16.54 -3.49
N TYR A 167 -13.59 16.41 -2.96
CA TYR A 167 -12.99 17.39 -2.05
C TYR A 167 -12.92 18.80 -2.66
N TYR A 168 -12.57 18.87 -3.94
CA TYR A 168 -12.33 20.11 -4.67
C TYR A 168 -13.62 20.61 -5.35
N ASP A 169 -14.57 19.72 -5.66
CA ASP A 169 -15.86 20.04 -6.28
C ASP A 169 -17.03 20.14 -5.27
N LYS A 170 -16.88 20.99 -4.24
CA LYS A 170 -17.87 21.16 -3.16
C LYS A 170 -19.24 21.71 -3.63
N GLY A 171 -19.37 22.09 -4.89
CA GLY A 171 -20.59 22.66 -5.47
C GLY A 171 -21.52 21.63 -6.09
N ASN A 172 -20.98 20.60 -6.75
CA ASN A 172 -21.76 19.68 -7.57
C ASN A 172 -21.81 18.24 -7.01
N ALA A 173 -20.75 17.78 -6.34
CA ALA A 173 -20.67 16.45 -5.73
C ALA A 173 -21.31 16.40 -4.33
N LYS A 174 -22.66 16.35 -4.28
CA LYS A 174 -23.42 16.50 -3.01
C LYS A 174 -23.79 15.20 -2.30
N LYS A 175 -23.45 14.05 -2.88
CA LYS A 175 -23.79 12.73 -2.35
C LYS A 175 -22.52 11.89 -2.20
N GLY A 176 -22.51 11.03 -1.20
CA GLY A 176 -21.53 9.95 -1.18
C GLY A 176 -21.84 8.91 -2.25
N ILE A 177 -20.80 8.18 -2.63
CA ILE A 177 -20.89 7.12 -3.61
C ILE A 177 -21.58 5.89 -3.01
N VAL A 178 -22.21 5.09 -3.88
CA VAL A 178 -22.68 3.74 -3.52
C VAL A 178 -21.98 2.75 -4.43
N LEU A 179 -20.93 2.13 -3.91
CA LEU A 179 -20.13 1.12 -4.59
C LEU A 179 -20.65 -0.29 -4.28
N ASP A 180 -20.76 -1.11 -5.31
CA ASP A 180 -21.05 -2.53 -5.21
C ASP A 180 -20.13 -3.30 -6.18
N ALA A 181 -19.01 -3.79 -5.66
CA ALA A 181 -18.01 -4.54 -6.40
C ALA A 181 -18.55 -5.89 -6.89
N THR A 182 -19.52 -6.49 -6.19
CA THR A 182 -20.17 -7.75 -6.63
C THR A 182 -20.97 -7.58 -7.91
N LYS A 183 -21.50 -6.37 -8.13
CA LYS A 183 -22.24 -6.00 -9.35
C LYS A 183 -21.37 -5.27 -10.37
N GLY A 184 -20.17 -4.83 -9.99
CA GLY A 184 -19.32 -3.99 -10.80
C GLY A 184 -19.97 -2.63 -11.08
N THR A 185 -20.54 -1.99 -10.06
CA THR A 185 -21.24 -0.69 -10.22
C THR A 185 -20.90 0.31 -9.14
N VAL A 186 -20.86 1.60 -9.50
CA VAL A 186 -20.78 2.72 -8.56
C VAL A 186 -21.84 3.76 -8.90
N GLN A 187 -22.70 4.12 -7.96
CA GLN A 187 -23.50 5.35 -8.09
C GLN A 187 -22.60 6.51 -7.65
N ASN A 188 -22.20 7.36 -8.59
CA ASN A 188 -21.25 8.42 -8.31
C ASN A 188 -21.89 9.65 -7.63
N SER A 189 -21.04 10.53 -7.13
CA SER A 189 -21.44 11.73 -6.38
C SER A 189 -22.20 12.78 -7.20
N TRP A 190 -22.21 12.66 -8.53
CA TRP A 190 -22.90 13.56 -9.46
C TRP A 190 -24.23 13.00 -9.97
N GLY A 191 -24.59 11.77 -9.59
CA GLY A 191 -25.89 11.16 -9.87
C GLY A 191 -25.92 10.21 -11.07
N GLY A 192 -24.77 9.96 -11.71
CA GLY A 192 -24.60 8.90 -12.70
C GLY A 192 -24.34 7.54 -12.06
N THR A 193 -24.31 6.49 -12.88
CA THR A 193 -23.98 5.12 -12.49
C THR A 193 -22.89 4.56 -13.39
N ASP A 194 -21.73 4.35 -12.79
CA ASP A 194 -20.57 3.79 -13.46
C ASP A 194 -20.60 2.26 -13.42
N LYS A 195 -20.05 1.65 -14.46
CA LYS A 195 -19.74 0.22 -14.54
C LYS A 195 -18.25 0.03 -14.39
N ILE A 196 -17.85 -0.78 -13.42
CA ILE A 196 -16.45 -0.97 -13.05
C ILE A 196 -16.05 -2.45 -13.15
N LYS A 197 -14.77 -2.71 -13.44
CA LYS A 197 -14.19 -4.04 -13.52
C LYS A 197 -12.70 -3.99 -13.21
N ASN A 198 -12.16 -5.08 -12.63
CA ASN A 198 -10.74 -5.23 -12.29
C ASN A 198 -10.21 -4.05 -11.47
N PHE A 199 -10.82 -3.84 -10.30
CA PHE A 199 -10.31 -2.92 -9.28
C PHE A 199 -10.22 -3.68 -7.97
N GLU A 200 -9.24 -3.31 -7.17
CA GLU A 200 -8.94 -3.88 -5.87
C GLU A 200 -8.91 -2.76 -4.82
N GLY A 201 -8.53 -1.53 -5.19
CA GLY A 201 -8.59 -0.36 -4.33
C GLY A 201 -9.76 0.58 -4.64
N TYR A 202 -10.44 1.02 -3.59
CA TYR A 202 -11.60 1.91 -3.68
C TYR A 202 -11.46 3.10 -2.74
N ARG A 203 -11.44 4.31 -3.32
CA ARG A 203 -11.45 5.57 -2.56
C ARG A 203 -12.76 6.31 -2.79
N GLY A 204 -13.41 6.61 -1.68
CA GLY A 204 -14.68 7.28 -1.60
C GLY A 204 -14.65 8.75 -1.95
N SER A 205 -15.78 9.38 -1.68
CA SER A 205 -15.94 10.82 -1.69
C SER A 205 -15.58 11.42 -0.32
N HIS A 206 -15.81 12.72 -0.14
CA HIS A 206 -15.74 13.36 1.18
C HIS A 206 -17.14 13.53 1.82
N ASN A 207 -18.07 12.65 1.45
CA ASN A 207 -19.43 12.56 1.99
C ASN A 207 -19.65 11.14 2.50
N SER A 208 -20.77 10.90 3.21
CA SER A 208 -21.17 9.55 3.63
C SER A 208 -21.34 8.58 2.45
N ASP A 209 -20.39 7.67 2.32
CA ASP A 209 -20.32 6.66 1.27
C ASP A 209 -20.85 5.30 1.73
N LYS A 210 -21.11 4.43 0.76
CA LYS A 210 -21.41 3.03 0.99
C LYS A 210 -20.56 2.15 0.09
N PHE A 211 -19.90 1.16 0.67
CA PHE A 211 -19.09 0.18 -0.03
C PHE A 211 -19.60 -1.24 0.25
N ILE A 212 -19.71 -2.01 -0.82
CA ILE A 212 -19.93 -3.46 -0.77
C ILE A 212 -18.80 -4.08 -1.60
N GLY A 213 -17.80 -4.62 -0.91
CA GLY A 213 -16.72 -5.42 -1.48
C GLY A 213 -17.21 -6.76 -2.01
N ALA A 214 -16.30 -7.52 -2.60
CA ALA A 214 -16.60 -8.74 -3.32
C ALA A 214 -16.00 -9.97 -2.64
N SER A 215 -15.16 -10.69 -3.37
CA SER A 215 -14.55 -11.93 -2.87
C SER A 215 -13.04 -11.94 -3.03
N LYS A 216 -12.45 -10.81 -3.46
CA LYS A 216 -11.01 -10.63 -3.57
C LYS A 216 -10.56 -9.87 -2.32
N ASP A 217 -9.25 -9.70 -2.21
CA ASP A 217 -8.67 -8.85 -1.18
C ASP A 217 -8.79 -7.40 -1.67
N GLU A 218 -9.52 -6.56 -0.94
CA GLU A 218 -9.84 -5.21 -1.38
C GLU A 218 -9.47 -4.15 -0.34
N SER A 219 -9.10 -2.96 -0.82
CA SER A 219 -8.80 -1.80 0.03
C SER A 219 -9.86 -0.71 -0.07
N PHE A 220 -10.19 -0.10 1.05
CA PHE A 220 -11.22 0.94 1.15
C PHE A 220 -10.71 2.19 1.87
N MET A 221 -11.01 3.36 1.32
CA MET A 221 -10.72 4.66 1.93
C MET A 221 -11.96 5.56 1.84
N GLY A 222 -12.67 5.75 2.95
CA GLY A 222 -13.90 6.56 3.00
C GLY A 222 -13.68 8.07 3.14
N PHE A 223 -12.50 8.49 3.60
CA PHE A 223 -12.19 9.88 3.95
C PHE A 223 -13.13 10.46 5.03
N ALA A 224 -13.90 11.50 4.70
CA ALA A 224 -14.76 12.20 5.65
C ALA A 224 -16.20 11.84 5.34
N GLY A 225 -17.03 11.70 6.36
CA GLY A 225 -18.38 11.20 6.16
C GLY A 225 -18.68 10.17 7.23
N LYS A 226 -19.91 9.69 7.26
CA LYS A 226 -20.22 8.45 7.98
C LYS A 226 -20.36 7.36 6.96
N ASP A 227 -19.37 6.50 6.86
CA ASP A 227 -19.29 5.52 5.78
C ASP A 227 -19.79 4.16 6.26
N ASP A 228 -20.41 3.39 5.35
CA ASP A 228 -20.88 2.02 5.57
C ASP A 228 -20.06 1.08 4.67
N ILE A 229 -19.06 0.41 5.26
CA ILE A 229 -18.10 -0.44 4.54
C ILE A 229 -18.35 -1.89 4.91
N ASP A 230 -18.61 -2.72 3.90
CA ASP A 230 -18.64 -4.18 4.02
C ASP A 230 -17.61 -4.75 3.04
N GLY A 231 -16.48 -5.29 3.54
CA GLY A 231 -15.42 -5.84 2.69
C GLY A 231 -15.85 -7.11 1.93
N GLY A 232 -16.84 -7.84 2.46
CA GLY A 232 -17.32 -9.06 1.84
C GLY A 232 -16.48 -10.28 2.24
N LYS A 233 -15.78 -10.90 1.29
CA LYS A 233 -14.86 -12.01 1.55
C LYS A 233 -13.50 -11.64 0.99
N GLY A 234 -12.48 -12.28 1.52
CA GLY A 234 -11.10 -11.98 1.16
C GLY A 234 -10.41 -11.49 2.41
N PHE A 235 -9.25 -10.89 2.21
CA PHE A 235 -8.57 -10.08 3.19
C PHE A 235 -8.80 -8.61 2.88
N ASP A 236 -9.67 -7.96 3.63
CA ASP A 236 -10.11 -6.60 3.35
C ASP A 236 -9.50 -5.59 4.32
N GLU A 237 -9.06 -4.45 3.80
CA GLU A 237 -8.36 -3.43 4.55
C GLU A 237 -8.99 -2.04 4.43
N VAL A 238 -9.12 -1.33 5.55
CA VAL A 238 -9.58 0.07 5.58
C VAL A 238 -8.45 1.03 5.94
N TYR A 239 -8.40 2.15 5.20
CA TYR A 239 -7.31 3.11 5.24
C TYR A 239 -7.76 4.48 5.74
N TYR A 240 -7.06 5.00 6.76
CA TYR A 240 -7.27 6.34 7.33
C TYR A 240 -6.03 7.23 7.25
N HIS A 241 -4.89 6.72 6.77
CA HIS A 241 -3.60 7.44 6.76
C HIS A 241 -3.62 8.78 6.01
N ARG A 242 -4.56 8.99 5.08
CA ARG A 242 -4.70 10.25 4.32
C ARG A 242 -5.65 11.26 4.95
N ASP A 243 -6.34 10.93 6.05
CA ASP A 243 -7.29 11.85 6.71
C ASP A 243 -6.65 13.20 7.00
N GLN A 244 -5.41 13.19 7.52
CA GLN A 244 -4.66 14.41 7.82
C GLN A 244 -4.51 15.32 6.60
N LYS A 245 -4.25 14.75 5.41
CA LYS A 245 -4.08 15.51 4.16
C LYS A 245 -5.36 16.28 3.80
N PHE A 246 -6.52 15.75 4.14
CA PHE A 246 -7.82 16.34 3.82
C PHE A 246 -8.49 17.08 4.98
N GLY A 247 -7.78 17.26 6.09
CA GLY A 247 -8.19 18.10 7.22
C GLY A 247 -8.68 17.36 8.45
N GLY A 248 -8.51 16.04 8.50
CA GLY A 248 -8.61 15.25 9.72
C GLY A 248 -7.54 15.68 10.74
N LYS A 249 -7.89 15.67 12.03
CA LYS A 249 -7.06 16.27 13.10
C LYS A 249 -6.91 15.36 14.33
N LYS A 250 -7.34 14.12 14.22
CA LYS A 250 -7.39 13.15 15.33
C LYS A 250 -6.93 11.79 14.82
N GLY A 251 -6.44 10.98 15.74
CA GLY A 251 -6.32 9.55 15.49
C GLY A 251 -7.65 8.84 15.57
N ILE A 252 -7.70 7.65 14.97
CA ILE A 252 -8.89 6.82 14.88
C ILE A 252 -9.14 6.04 16.17
N VAL A 253 -10.40 5.65 16.36
CA VAL A 253 -10.79 4.71 17.41
C VAL A 253 -11.53 3.56 16.76
N VAL A 254 -10.84 2.43 16.63
CA VAL A 254 -11.33 1.19 16.03
C VAL A 254 -11.94 0.30 17.11
N ASP A 255 -13.09 -0.29 16.79
CA ASP A 255 -13.71 -1.37 17.55
C ASP A 255 -14.37 -2.34 16.55
N LEU A 256 -13.59 -3.30 16.03
CA LEU A 256 -14.05 -4.26 15.04
C LEU A 256 -15.11 -5.21 15.61
N GLU A 257 -15.06 -5.51 16.91
CA GLU A 257 -16.10 -6.29 17.58
C GLU A 257 -17.48 -5.60 17.50
N LYS A 258 -17.50 -4.26 17.53
CA LYS A 258 -18.73 -3.47 17.30
C LYS A 258 -18.99 -3.15 15.83
N GLY A 259 -18.01 -3.38 14.96
CA GLY A 259 -18.05 -2.96 13.57
C GLY A 259 -18.07 -1.44 13.41
N THR A 260 -17.28 -0.71 14.21
CA THR A 260 -17.24 0.76 14.15
C THR A 260 -15.82 1.31 14.19
N ILE A 261 -15.57 2.36 13.39
CA ILE A 261 -14.33 3.14 13.45
C ILE A 261 -14.69 4.62 13.54
N LYS A 262 -14.14 5.31 14.55
CA LYS A 262 -14.23 6.77 14.61
C LYS A 262 -13.06 7.36 13.82
N ASP A 263 -13.34 8.02 12.71
CA ASP A 263 -12.33 8.57 11.78
C ASP A 263 -11.56 9.79 12.34
N GLY A 264 -10.58 10.28 11.58
CA GLY A 264 -9.78 11.47 11.93
C GLY A 264 -10.56 12.80 11.84
N PHE A 265 -11.73 12.80 11.21
CA PHE A 265 -12.65 13.94 11.12
C PHE A 265 -13.62 14.02 12.32
N GLY A 266 -13.76 12.93 13.07
CA GLY A 266 -14.64 12.77 14.23
C GLY A 266 -15.99 12.13 13.94
N SER A 267 -16.23 11.69 12.71
CA SER A 267 -17.35 10.86 12.27
C SER A 267 -17.24 9.45 12.84
N THR A 268 -18.22 8.59 12.58
CA THR A 268 -18.12 7.17 12.94
C THR A 268 -18.65 6.35 11.79
N ASP A 269 -17.76 5.56 11.23
CA ASP A 269 -18.03 4.63 10.14
C ASP A 269 -18.48 3.30 10.72
N THR A 270 -19.27 2.59 9.93
CA THR A 270 -19.65 1.20 10.20
C THR A 270 -18.83 0.31 9.29
N VAL A 271 -18.16 -0.68 9.86
CA VAL A 271 -17.32 -1.63 9.13
C VAL A 271 -17.76 -3.07 9.40
N LYS A 272 -17.70 -3.91 8.39
CA LYS A 272 -17.96 -5.36 8.46
C LYS A 272 -17.02 -6.10 7.54
N ASN A 273 -16.66 -7.33 7.92
CA ASN A 273 -15.76 -8.17 7.12
C ASN A 273 -14.51 -7.39 6.71
N ILE A 274 -13.88 -6.77 7.71
CA ILE A 274 -12.62 -6.06 7.57
C ILE A 274 -11.63 -6.77 8.48
N GLU A 275 -10.52 -7.22 7.90
CA GLU A 275 -9.47 -7.96 8.59
C GLU A 275 -8.30 -7.03 8.94
N ALA A 276 -8.11 -5.93 8.20
CA ALA A 276 -7.00 -5.01 8.40
C ALA A 276 -7.43 -3.55 8.55
N VAL A 277 -6.73 -2.82 9.43
CA VAL A 277 -6.92 -1.38 9.62
C VAL A 277 -5.59 -0.66 9.57
N PHE A 278 -5.48 0.25 8.62
CA PHE A 278 -4.38 1.19 8.48
C PHE A 278 -4.79 2.53 9.10
N GLY A 279 -4.18 2.85 10.23
CA GLY A 279 -4.36 4.06 11.02
C GLY A 279 -3.89 5.36 10.38
N THR A 280 -3.77 6.37 11.24
CA THR A 280 -3.36 7.75 10.91
C THR A 280 -1.97 8.04 11.45
N PHE A 281 -1.39 9.20 11.14
CA PHE A 281 -0.15 9.65 11.80
C PHE A 281 -0.39 10.28 13.19
N PHE A 282 -1.55 10.03 13.81
CA PHE A 282 -1.91 10.53 15.12
C PHE A 282 -2.12 9.36 16.08
N ASN A 283 -2.26 9.66 17.37
CA ASN A 283 -2.52 8.63 18.38
C ASN A 283 -3.83 7.88 18.14
N ASP A 284 -3.71 6.65 17.69
CA ASP A 284 -4.80 5.76 17.34
C ASP A 284 -5.11 4.76 18.47
N LYS A 285 -6.31 4.21 18.43
CA LYS A 285 -6.74 3.13 19.33
C LYS A 285 -7.34 1.99 18.53
N PHE A 286 -6.68 0.85 18.57
CA PHE A 286 -7.09 -0.37 17.90
C PHE A 286 -7.72 -1.35 18.88
N LYS A 287 -8.93 -1.81 18.56
CA LYS A 287 -9.56 -2.95 19.20
C LYS A 287 -10.12 -3.87 18.12
N GLY A 288 -9.54 -5.04 18.01
CA GLY A 288 -9.97 -6.10 17.12
C GLY A 288 -11.21 -6.84 17.58
N ASP A 289 -11.56 -7.89 16.85
CA ASP A 289 -12.69 -8.76 17.09
C ASP A 289 -12.26 -10.15 17.58
N ALA A 290 -12.84 -11.21 17.03
CA ALA A 290 -12.50 -12.59 17.38
C ALA A 290 -11.80 -13.34 16.24
N LYS A 291 -11.54 -12.66 15.12
CA LYS A 291 -10.78 -13.13 13.97
C LYS A 291 -9.35 -12.61 14.07
N ASP A 292 -8.51 -13.09 13.15
CA ASP A 292 -7.14 -12.64 12.98
C ASP A 292 -7.14 -11.23 12.37
N ASN A 293 -6.77 -10.21 13.15
CA ASN A 293 -6.75 -8.82 12.71
C ASN A 293 -5.34 -8.31 12.46
N HIS A 294 -5.20 -7.43 11.47
CA HIS A 294 -3.93 -6.79 11.11
C HIS A 294 -4.02 -5.28 11.33
N PHE A 295 -3.07 -4.73 12.09
CA PHE A 295 -3.05 -3.30 12.39
C PHE A 295 -1.75 -2.65 11.97
N ARG A 296 -1.87 -1.46 11.40
CA ARG A 296 -0.75 -0.54 11.16
C ARG A 296 -1.08 0.81 11.78
N GLY A 297 -0.33 1.19 12.82
CA GLY A 297 -0.52 2.45 13.55
C GLY A 297 0.16 3.66 12.92
N LEU A 298 1.26 3.45 12.19
CA LEU A 298 2.19 4.52 11.76
C LEU A 298 2.86 5.24 12.94
N SER A 299 2.95 6.57 12.85
CA SER A 299 3.47 7.42 13.90
C SER A 299 2.33 7.83 14.81
N GLY A 300 2.63 8.08 16.07
CA GLY A 300 1.60 8.38 17.05
C GLY A 300 1.99 7.73 18.36
N LYS A 301 1.12 7.79 19.35
CA LYS A 301 1.23 6.94 20.53
C LYS A 301 0.03 6.06 20.56
N ASP A 302 0.17 4.89 19.95
CA ASP A 302 -0.97 4.05 19.66
C ASP A 302 -1.23 3.05 20.80
N SER A 303 -2.42 2.47 20.77
CA SER A 303 -2.77 1.36 21.64
C SER A 303 -3.48 0.26 20.86
N PHE A 304 -2.96 -0.96 20.95
CA PHE A 304 -3.46 -2.13 20.24
C PHE A 304 -4.04 -3.16 21.21
N ASP A 305 -5.21 -3.68 20.86
CA ASP A 305 -5.88 -4.81 21.49
C ASP A 305 -6.38 -5.73 20.38
N GLY A 306 -5.67 -6.82 20.08
CA GLY A 306 -6.09 -7.75 19.02
C GLY A 306 -7.43 -8.41 19.30
N GLY A 307 -7.70 -8.68 20.58
CA GLY A 307 -8.93 -9.34 20.99
C GLY A 307 -8.70 -10.84 21.09
N LYS A 308 -9.38 -11.63 20.26
CA LYS A 308 -9.08 -13.06 20.09
C LYS A 308 -8.72 -13.28 18.63
N GLY A 309 -7.98 -14.35 18.38
CA GLY A 309 -7.46 -14.63 17.05
C GLY A 309 -5.94 -14.72 17.15
N SER A 310 -5.30 -14.74 16.00
CA SER A 310 -3.87 -14.52 15.85
C SER A 310 -3.69 -13.14 15.23
N ASP A 311 -3.38 -12.17 16.06
CA ASP A 311 -3.41 -10.76 15.67
C ASP A 311 -2.00 -10.23 15.35
N THR A 312 -1.92 -9.38 14.32
CA THR A 312 -0.66 -8.89 13.75
C THR A 312 -0.54 -7.38 13.89
N ILE A 313 0.63 -6.90 14.34
CA ILE A 313 1.03 -5.50 14.16
C ILE A 313 2.10 -5.45 13.07
N ASN A 314 1.86 -4.60 12.08
CA ASN A 314 2.76 -4.35 10.97
C ASN A 314 3.43 -2.97 11.14
N PHE A 315 4.76 -2.96 11.16
CA PHE A 315 5.61 -1.76 11.28
C PHE A 315 6.19 -1.30 9.94
N HIS A 316 5.80 -1.91 8.83
CA HIS A 316 6.25 -1.54 7.51
C HIS A 316 5.54 -0.27 7.00
N PHE A 317 6.26 0.58 6.29
CA PHE A 317 5.78 1.81 5.68
C PHE A 317 6.30 1.92 4.24
N TRP A 318 5.47 2.42 3.33
CA TRP A 318 5.80 2.46 1.90
C TRP A 318 6.77 3.57 1.48
N ASP A 319 6.90 4.60 2.31
CA ASP A 319 7.80 5.73 2.10
C ASP A 319 8.70 5.80 3.32
N ASP A 320 10.03 5.90 3.18
CA ASP A 320 11.14 5.98 4.18
C ASP A 320 10.93 6.93 5.39
N LEU A 321 9.74 6.95 5.98
CA LEU A 321 9.24 7.87 6.98
C LEU A 321 9.51 7.31 8.38
N GLY A 322 9.54 5.97 8.53
CA GLY A 322 10.11 5.35 9.72
C GLY A 322 11.62 5.45 9.64
N GLN A 323 12.21 5.97 10.71
CA GLN A 323 13.59 6.44 10.69
C GLN A 323 14.56 5.37 11.25
N LYS A 324 14.02 4.27 11.79
CA LYS A 324 14.70 3.18 12.50
C LYS A 324 13.81 1.94 12.52
N GLY A 325 14.40 0.79 12.83
CA GLY A 325 13.63 -0.41 13.14
C GLY A 325 12.83 -0.30 14.45
N ALA A 326 11.73 -1.02 14.48
CA ALA A 326 10.84 -1.20 15.59
C ALA A 326 11.47 -2.10 16.67
N VAL A 327 11.09 -1.85 17.92
CA VAL A 327 11.59 -2.60 19.07
C VAL A 327 10.40 -3.02 19.91
N VAL A 328 10.13 -4.32 19.98
CA VAL A 328 8.93 -4.88 20.60
C VAL A 328 9.27 -6.04 21.53
N ASP A 329 8.63 -6.09 22.71
CA ASP A 329 8.77 -7.16 23.68
C ASP A 329 7.42 -7.56 24.25
N LEU A 330 6.74 -8.49 23.58
CA LEU A 330 5.39 -8.96 23.90
C LEU A 330 5.29 -9.77 25.20
N ARG A 331 6.42 -10.07 25.86
CA ARG A 331 6.42 -10.63 27.22
C ARG A 331 6.01 -9.58 28.26
N LYS A 332 6.14 -8.29 27.92
CA LYS A 332 5.68 -7.17 28.75
C LYS A 332 4.21 -6.88 28.48
N THR A 333 3.49 -6.47 29.51
CA THR A 333 2.04 -6.17 29.42
C THR A 333 1.74 -4.68 29.29
N THR A 334 2.74 -3.82 29.40
CA THR A 334 2.64 -2.36 29.22
C THR A 334 3.93 -1.84 28.60
N ASN A 335 3.83 -0.80 27.75
CA ASN A 335 4.98 -0.24 27.03
C ASN A 335 5.82 -1.33 26.34
N ASN A 336 5.16 -2.34 25.77
CA ASN A 336 5.79 -3.47 25.11
C ASN A 336 6.27 -3.12 23.70
N ILE A 337 5.76 -2.06 23.09
CA ILE A 337 6.37 -1.43 21.93
C ILE A 337 7.26 -0.30 22.47
N LEU A 338 8.57 -0.52 22.42
CA LEU A 338 9.60 0.37 22.96
C LEU A 338 10.03 1.43 21.94
N ASN A 339 9.88 1.12 20.65
CA ASN A 339 10.04 1.98 19.50
C ASN A 339 9.13 1.44 18.38
N ASP A 340 8.31 2.28 17.78
CA ASP A 340 7.44 2.02 16.61
C ASP A 340 8.12 2.31 15.27
N GLY A 341 9.42 2.64 15.28
CA GLY A 341 10.18 3.14 14.13
C GLY A 341 10.12 4.66 13.95
N PHE A 342 9.22 5.35 14.65
CA PHE A 342 9.10 6.81 14.72
C PHE A 342 9.59 7.39 16.06
N GLY A 343 10.07 6.54 16.98
CA GLY A 343 10.59 6.92 18.28
C GLY A 343 9.54 6.98 19.39
N ASN A 344 8.32 6.50 19.15
CA ASN A 344 7.27 6.46 20.15
C ASN A 344 7.28 5.15 20.94
N ARG A 345 6.66 5.21 22.12
CA ARG A 345 6.41 4.06 22.98
C ARG A 345 4.91 3.83 23.03
N GLU A 346 4.51 2.59 22.86
CA GLU A 346 3.12 2.21 22.63
C GLU A 346 2.75 0.98 23.45
N THR A 347 1.48 0.60 23.43
CA THR A 347 1.01 -0.59 24.16
C THR A 347 0.23 -1.51 23.24
N ALA A 348 0.60 -2.77 23.26
CA ALA A 348 -0.09 -3.87 22.60
C ALA A 348 -0.54 -4.92 23.63
N LYS A 349 -1.70 -5.53 23.41
CA LYS A 349 -2.17 -6.70 24.18
C LYS A 349 -2.96 -7.61 23.25
N ASN A 350 -2.95 -8.91 23.55
CA ASN A 350 -3.56 -9.92 22.70
C ASN A 350 -3.05 -9.77 21.26
N ILE A 351 -1.73 -9.76 21.11
CA ILE A 351 -1.04 -9.69 19.82
C ILE A 351 -0.04 -10.83 19.86
N GLU A 352 -0.04 -11.64 18.82
CA GLU A 352 0.79 -12.82 18.68
C GLU A 352 1.84 -12.63 17.60
N ASN A 353 1.53 -11.80 16.60
CA ASN A 353 2.33 -11.67 15.39
C ASN A 353 2.90 -10.26 15.21
N LEU A 354 4.10 -10.18 14.62
CA LEU A 354 4.79 -8.94 14.32
C LEU A 354 5.36 -8.99 12.90
N GLU A 355 5.14 -7.93 12.13
CA GLU A 355 5.80 -7.74 10.85
C GLU A 355 6.66 -6.47 10.92
N GLY A 356 7.90 -6.61 10.51
CA GLY A 356 8.95 -5.62 10.63
C GLY A 356 8.86 -4.45 9.67
N SER A 357 9.93 -3.67 9.67
CA SER A 357 10.21 -2.58 8.73
C SER A 357 11.32 -3.01 7.76
N ASP A 358 11.81 -2.09 6.93
CA ASP A 358 13.00 -2.35 6.11
C ASP A 358 14.31 -2.01 6.86
N PHE A 359 14.23 -1.83 8.18
CA PHE A 359 15.34 -1.49 9.06
C PHE A 359 15.48 -2.55 10.16
N ALA A 360 16.71 -2.67 10.70
CA ALA A 360 17.03 -3.58 11.80
C ALA A 360 16.09 -3.45 13.01
N ASP A 361 15.20 -4.43 13.14
CA ASP A 361 14.18 -4.57 14.17
C ASP A 361 14.68 -5.45 15.34
N ASP A 362 14.12 -5.25 16.54
CA ASP A 362 14.35 -6.12 17.69
C ASP A 362 13.01 -6.57 18.28
N PHE A 363 12.62 -7.78 17.93
CA PHE A 363 11.34 -8.36 18.29
C PHE A 363 11.49 -9.50 19.27
N THR A 364 10.66 -9.47 20.30
CA THR A 364 10.49 -10.59 21.22
C THR A 364 9.02 -10.96 21.32
N LEU A 365 8.71 -12.18 20.88
CA LEU A 365 7.38 -12.76 20.95
C LEU A 365 7.00 -13.15 22.39
N GLY A 366 5.70 -13.40 22.56
CA GLY A 366 5.05 -13.61 23.85
C GLY A 366 5.12 -15.06 24.35
N LYS A 367 3.98 -15.53 24.87
CA LYS A 367 3.81 -16.90 25.38
C LYS A 367 2.92 -17.78 24.50
N ALA A 368 2.17 -17.16 23.60
CA ALA A 368 1.32 -17.84 22.64
C ALA A 368 2.15 -18.19 21.41
N ASP A 369 1.65 -19.14 20.62
CA ASP A 369 2.18 -19.43 19.29
C ASP A 369 2.07 -18.15 18.45
N GLY A 370 3.13 -17.77 17.75
CA GLY A 370 3.21 -16.49 17.05
C GLY A 370 4.04 -16.54 15.77
N TYR A 371 3.84 -15.52 14.94
CA TYR A 371 4.58 -15.29 13.70
C TYR A 371 5.42 -14.01 13.82
N VAL A 372 6.65 -14.04 13.31
CA VAL A 372 7.44 -12.82 13.15
C VAL A 372 8.15 -12.82 11.80
N ASP A 373 8.03 -11.69 11.10
CA ASP A 373 8.76 -11.39 9.87
C ASP A 373 9.62 -10.14 10.11
N GLY A 374 10.94 -10.26 10.05
CA GLY A 374 11.85 -9.11 10.14
C GLY A 374 11.80 -8.22 8.90
N ARG A 375 11.47 -8.80 7.74
CA ARG A 375 11.44 -8.19 6.40
C ARG A 375 12.81 -7.73 5.90
N GLY A 376 13.34 -6.60 6.36
CA GLY A 376 14.58 -6.05 5.84
C GLY A 376 15.42 -5.41 6.93
N GLY A 377 16.74 -5.49 6.79
CA GLY A 377 17.67 -5.06 7.83
C GLY A 377 18.21 -6.23 8.65
N ASP A 378 19.18 -5.95 9.52
CA ASP A 378 19.79 -7.00 10.36
C ASP A 378 18.96 -7.19 11.63
N ASP A 379 18.01 -8.12 11.60
CA ASP A 379 16.97 -8.22 12.61
C ASP A 379 17.34 -9.13 13.78
N ARG A 380 16.80 -8.83 14.96
CA ARG A 380 16.91 -9.67 16.15
C ARG A 380 15.53 -10.22 16.52
N LEU A 381 15.34 -11.52 16.30
CA LEU A 381 14.05 -12.20 16.47
C LEU A 381 14.12 -13.20 17.63
N VAL A 382 13.43 -12.93 18.73
CA VAL A 382 13.36 -13.81 19.90
C VAL A 382 12.03 -14.55 19.92
N ALA A 383 12.10 -15.88 19.79
CA ALA A 383 10.91 -16.74 19.67
C ALA A 383 9.93 -16.64 20.86
N GLY A 384 10.39 -16.30 22.07
CA GLY A 384 9.50 -16.35 23.24
C GLY A 384 9.16 -17.79 23.62
N ALA A 385 7.95 -18.05 24.10
CA ALA A 385 7.41 -19.40 24.31
C ALA A 385 6.23 -19.64 23.35
N GLY A 386 5.80 -20.89 23.18
CA GLY A 386 4.85 -21.26 22.12
C GLY A 386 5.57 -21.93 20.96
N GLU A 387 4.83 -22.40 19.97
CA GLU A 387 5.36 -22.86 18.68
C GLU A 387 5.39 -21.67 17.72
N ASN A 388 6.56 -21.10 17.48
CA ASN A 388 6.70 -19.86 16.74
C ASN A 388 7.24 -20.09 15.33
N TRP A 389 6.79 -19.25 14.41
CA TRP A 389 7.33 -19.18 13.05
C TRP A 389 8.06 -17.85 12.88
N MET A 390 9.36 -17.93 12.61
CA MET A 390 10.23 -16.78 12.40
C MET A 390 10.73 -16.75 10.95
N ARG A 391 10.69 -15.57 10.37
CA ARG A 391 11.28 -15.23 9.08
C ARG A 391 12.20 -14.03 9.29
N GLY A 392 13.46 -14.17 8.91
CA GLY A 392 14.46 -13.10 9.00
C GLY A 392 14.17 -12.00 7.98
N GLY A 393 14.08 -12.38 6.71
CA GLY A 393 13.99 -11.43 5.60
C GLY A 393 15.34 -11.18 4.95
N ASP A 394 15.53 -9.98 4.42
CA ASP A 394 16.78 -9.53 3.81
C ASP A 394 17.70 -8.92 4.87
N GLY A 395 18.82 -9.56 5.20
CA GLY A 395 19.79 -8.99 6.14
C GLY A 395 20.50 -10.06 6.95
N ALA A 396 21.44 -9.67 7.80
CA ALA A 396 22.14 -10.61 8.68
C ALA A 396 21.37 -10.81 9.98
N ASP A 397 20.43 -11.76 9.98
CA ASP A 397 19.46 -11.89 11.07
C ASP A 397 19.92 -12.76 12.22
N MET A 398 19.36 -12.52 13.41
CA MET A 398 19.66 -13.28 14.62
C MET A 398 18.40 -13.88 15.24
N PHE A 399 18.28 -15.21 15.15
CA PHE A 399 17.20 -15.99 15.75
C PHE A 399 17.60 -16.45 17.15
N VAL A 400 16.91 -15.96 18.18
CA VAL A 400 17.32 -16.09 19.58
C VAL A 400 16.37 -17.00 20.36
N PHE A 401 16.94 -18.00 21.03
CA PHE A 401 16.23 -18.93 21.90
C PHE A 401 16.68 -18.76 23.36
N LEU A 402 15.72 -18.57 24.26
CA LEU A 402 16.00 -18.25 25.67
C LEU A 402 15.93 -19.45 26.62
N SER A 403 15.36 -20.57 26.17
CA SER A 403 15.08 -21.72 27.02
C SER A 403 14.77 -22.96 26.18
N ALA A 404 15.31 -24.12 26.57
CA ALA A 404 15.00 -25.40 25.94
C ALA A 404 13.51 -25.74 26.02
N LYS A 405 12.81 -25.23 27.05
CA LYS A 405 11.37 -25.48 27.24
C LYS A 405 10.48 -24.80 26.21
N HIS A 406 11.01 -23.81 25.49
CA HIS A 406 10.24 -23.06 24.51
C HIS A 406 10.25 -23.73 23.13
N SER A 407 11.28 -24.53 22.83
CA SER A 407 11.43 -25.23 21.55
C SER A 407 11.83 -26.69 21.79
N THR A 408 10.86 -27.59 21.74
CA THR A 408 11.03 -29.01 22.09
C THR A 408 10.80 -29.92 20.89
N ALA A 409 11.16 -31.19 20.99
CA ALA A 409 10.94 -32.15 19.90
C ALA A 409 9.46 -32.30 19.46
N SER A 410 8.50 -32.04 20.35
CA SER A 410 7.06 -32.10 20.06
C SER A 410 6.42 -30.77 19.71
N LYS A 411 7.12 -29.66 20.01
CA LYS A 411 6.65 -28.27 19.89
C LYS A 411 7.86 -27.40 19.59
N ASN A 412 8.36 -27.45 18.36
CA ASN A 412 9.55 -26.70 17.95
C ASN A 412 9.15 -25.44 17.21
N ASP A 413 10.01 -24.44 17.33
CA ASP A 413 9.95 -23.24 16.52
C ASP A 413 10.51 -23.54 15.13
N ILE A 414 10.07 -22.75 14.16
CA ILE A 414 10.42 -22.86 12.76
C ILE A 414 11.10 -21.56 12.31
N ILE A 415 12.21 -21.68 11.62
CA ILE A 415 12.84 -20.60 10.87
C ILE A 415 12.68 -20.89 9.37
N SER A 416 12.00 -20.03 8.63
CA SER A 416 11.63 -20.32 7.23
C SER A 416 12.71 -20.02 6.19
N ASP A 417 13.63 -19.10 6.46
CA ASP A 417 14.47 -18.51 5.41
C ASP A 417 15.95 -18.38 5.77
N PHE A 418 16.40 -19.05 6.84
CA PHE A 418 17.79 -19.01 7.32
C PHE A 418 18.84 -19.01 6.18
N ASN A 419 19.62 -17.95 6.07
CA ASN A 419 20.54 -17.70 4.97
C ASN A 419 21.96 -17.35 5.45
N ARG A 420 22.82 -18.37 5.43
CA ARG A 420 24.25 -18.24 5.77
C ARG A 420 25.04 -17.25 4.89
N LYS A 421 24.52 -16.87 3.71
CA LYS A 421 25.22 -15.93 2.82
C LYS A 421 24.96 -14.48 3.21
N GLU A 422 23.78 -14.18 3.76
CA GLU A 422 23.44 -12.86 4.26
C GLU A 422 24.09 -12.62 5.63
N GLY A 423 24.21 -13.67 6.44
CA GLY A 423 24.97 -13.62 7.69
C GLY A 423 24.23 -14.18 8.88
N ASP A 424 23.08 -14.81 8.66
CA ASP A 424 22.17 -15.25 9.70
C ASP A 424 22.82 -16.13 10.76
N ARG A 425 22.36 -15.94 11.99
CA ARG A 425 22.85 -16.61 13.19
C ARG A 425 21.73 -17.13 14.06
N ILE A 426 22.00 -18.24 14.73
CA ILE A 426 21.10 -18.85 15.71
C ILE A 426 21.74 -18.72 17.09
N ASP A 427 21.15 -17.91 17.96
CA ASP A 427 21.61 -17.72 19.34
C ASP A 427 20.91 -18.68 20.29
N VAL A 428 21.68 -19.63 20.81
CA VAL A 428 21.27 -20.61 21.82
C VAL A 428 22.07 -20.45 23.12
N SER A 429 22.83 -19.37 23.27
CA SER A 429 23.69 -19.12 24.45
C SER A 429 22.92 -18.95 25.76
N LYS A 430 21.60 -18.76 25.67
CA LYS A 430 20.69 -18.73 26.83
C LYS A 430 19.98 -20.06 27.08
N VAL A 431 20.06 -21.01 26.15
CA VAL A 431 19.50 -22.35 26.30
C VAL A 431 20.45 -23.23 27.13
N ALA A 432 21.69 -23.39 26.67
CA ALA A 432 22.76 -24.12 27.35
C ALA A 432 24.12 -23.73 26.73
N ASP A 433 25.22 -24.01 27.44
CA ASP A 433 26.60 -23.86 26.94
C ASP A 433 26.94 -25.08 26.07
N PHE A 434 26.54 -25.03 24.81
CA PHE A 434 26.54 -26.18 23.91
C PHE A 434 27.89 -26.43 23.22
N ASP A 435 28.33 -27.68 23.18
CA ASP A 435 29.38 -28.16 22.28
C ASP A 435 28.78 -28.56 20.92
N PHE A 436 29.10 -27.82 19.85
CA PHE A 436 28.60 -28.16 18.51
C PHE A 436 29.35 -29.35 17.89
N ILE A 437 28.66 -30.48 17.73
CA ILE A 437 29.25 -31.73 17.21
C ILE A 437 28.94 -32.00 15.73
N GLY A 438 28.32 -31.04 15.03
CA GLY A 438 27.97 -31.15 13.62
C GLY A 438 26.85 -32.17 13.36
N LYS A 439 27.07 -33.10 12.42
CA LYS A 439 26.11 -34.17 12.07
C LYS A 439 26.25 -35.44 12.93
N LYS A 440 27.12 -35.42 13.94
CA LYS A 440 27.35 -36.59 14.81
C LYS A 440 26.14 -36.79 15.73
N GLY A 441 25.87 -38.05 16.07
CA GLY A 441 24.88 -38.37 17.11
C GLY A 441 25.43 -38.02 18.50
N PHE A 442 24.52 -37.77 19.45
CA PHE A 442 24.87 -37.46 20.84
C PHE A 442 25.70 -38.57 21.47
N THR A 443 26.80 -38.18 22.12
CA THR A 443 27.72 -39.07 22.81
C THR A 443 27.24 -39.40 24.23
N GLY A 444 26.41 -38.51 24.80
CA GLY A 444 25.91 -38.56 26.17
C GLY A 444 26.78 -37.76 27.15
N ALA A 445 27.55 -36.78 26.65
CA ALA A 445 28.33 -35.86 27.48
C ALA A 445 27.44 -34.81 28.18
N GLY A 446 26.22 -34.59 27.66
CA GLY A 446 25.38 -33.44 28.01
C GLY A 446 25.85 -32.18 27.28
N ASN A 447 24.97 -31.20 27.20
CA ASN A 447 25.14 -29.96 26.43
C ASN A 447 25.75 -30.17 25.03
N GLU A 448 25.31 -31.16 24.27
CA GLU A 448 25.76 -31.37 22.88
C GLU A 448 24.73 -30.79 21.91
N LEU A 449 25.18 -30.05 20.89
CA LEU A 449 24.33 -29.52 19.82
C LEU A 449 24.69 -30.18 18.49
N ASN A 450 23.70 -30.73 17.80
CA ASN A 450 23.86 -31.31 16.48
C ASN A 450 22.80 -30.80 15.50
N TYR A 451 22.93 -31.22 14.24
CA TYR A 451 21.87 -31.06 13.26
C TYR A 451 21.73 -32.27 12.34
N ALA A 452 20.54 -32.47 11.80
CA ALA A 452 20.25 -33.50 10.81
C ALA A 452 19.24 -33.00 9.76
N VAL A 453 19.46 -33.41 8.51
CA VAL A 453 18.49 -33.17 7.43
C VAL A 453 17.56 -34.36 7.32
N LYS A 454 16.25 -34.14 7.49
CA LYS A 454 15.20 -35.17 7.41
C LYS A 454 14.09 -34.72 6.47
N LYS A 455 13.78 -35.54 5.47
CA LYS A 455 12.71 -35.29 4.48
C LYS A 455 12.77 -33.95 3.73
N GLY A 456 13.93 -33.30 3.68
CA GLY A 456 14.09 -32.02 2.99
C GLY A 456 14.34 -30.84 3.95
N GLU A 457 14.03 -31.01 5.23
CA GLU A 457 14.17 -29.98 6.26
C GLU A 457 15.39 -30.24 7.14
N THR A 458 15.84 -29.18 7.81
CA THR A 458 16.97 -29.26 8.75
C THR A 458 16.46 -29.14 10.17
N PHE A 459 16.89 -30.04 11.05
CA PHE A 459 16.56 -30.02 12.47
C PHE A 459 17.84 -29.81 13.25
N ILE A 460 17.89 -28.75 14.04
CA ILE A 460 18.91 -28.52 15.06
C ILE A 460 18.40 -29.18 16.34
N SER A 461 19.26 -29.87 17.07
CA SER A 461 18.86 -30.57 18.29
C SER A 461 19.94 -30.48 19.35
N GLY A 462 19.53 -30.16 20.58
CA GLY A 462 20.41 -30.08 21.75
C GLY A 462 20.06 -31.16 22.77
N ASP A 463 21.04 -31.94 23.21
CA ASP A 463 20.99 -32.88 24.35
C ASP A 463 21.66 -32.18 25.54
N ILE A 464 20.87 -31.75 26.52
CA ILE A 464 21.33 -30.94 27.65
C ILE A 464 21.68 -31.85 28.83
N ASP A 465 20.88 -32.89 29.08
CA ASP A 465 21.04 -33.76 30.25
C ASP A 465 21.94 -34.99 30.04
N GLY A 466 22.37 -35.25 28.80
CA GLY A 466 23.27 -36.34 28.42
C GLY A 466 22.57 -37.68 28.23
N ASP A 467 21.24 -37.72 28.18
CA ASP A 467 20.47 -38.96 28.00
C ASP A 467 20.41 -39.46 26.54
N LYS A 468 21.06 -38.75 25.61
CA LYS A 468 21.09 -38.99 24.15
C LYS A 468 19.78 -38.73 23.44
N LYS A 469 18.87 -37.98 24.06
CA LYS A 469 17.66 -37.45 23.42
C LYS A 469 17.75 -35.93 23.36
N ALA A 470 17.00 -35.36 22.43
CA ALA A 470 16.97 -33.93 22.26
C ALA A 470 16.02 -33.30 23.30
N ASP A 471 16.55 -32.40 24.11
CA ASP A 471 15.81 -31.52 25.02
C ASP A 471 15.34 -30.24 24.32
N PHE A 472 16.11 -29.81 23.33
CA PHE A 472 15.86 -28.62 22.52
C PHE A 472 15.82 -28.99 21.04
N VAL A 473 14.85 -28.48 20.29
CA VAL A 473 14.76 -28.70 18.84
C VAL A 473 14.27 -27.44 18.14
N VAL A 474 14.95 -27.06 17.05
CA VAL A 474 14.52 -26.02 16.11
C VAL A 474 14.48 -26.61 14.71
N LYS A 475 13.44 -26.27 13.94
CA LYS A 475 13.33 -26.63 12.53
C LYS A 475 13.75 -25.44 11.67
N LEU A 476 14.61 -25.69 10.68
CA LEU A 476 14.84 -24.78 9.57
C LEU A 476 14.18 -25.36 8.32
N ASP A 477 13.46 -24.52 7.59
CA ASP A 477 12.96 -24.91 6.29
C ASP A 477 14.12 -25.05 5.28
N GLY A 478 14.09 -26.12 4.51
CA GLY A 478 15.10 -26.46 3.53
C GLY A 478 16.32 -27.22 4.08
N LYS A 479 17.23 -27.52 3.14
CA LYS A 479 18.44 -28.32 3.39
C LYS A 479 19.63 -27.40 3.65
N HIS A 480 20.02 -27.31 4.91
CA HIS A 480 21.16 -26.52 5.35
C HIS A 480 22.38 -27.38 5.65
N THR A 481 23.57 -26.83 5.38
CA THR A 481 24.84 -27.37 5.88
C THR A 481 25.36 -26.39 6.90
N LEU A 482 25.11 -26.71 8.18
CA LEU A 482 25.47 -25.85 9.30
C LEU A 482 26.91 -26.12 9.78
N VAL A 483 27.55 -25.05 10.25
CA VAL A 483 28.87 -25.02 10.89
C VAL A 483 28.78 -24.28 12.22
N GLU A 484 29.80 -24.43 13.08
CA GLU A 484 29.84 -23.79 14.40
C GLU A 484 29.66 -22.26 14.33
N GLY A 485 30.23 -21.63 13.30
CA GLY A 485 30.09 -20.19 13.06
C GLY A 485 28.69 -19.72 12.69
N ASP A 486 27.69 -20.60 12.56
CA ASP A 486 26.29 -20.24 12.38
C ASP A 486 25.58 -20.03 13.73
N PHE A 487 26.20 -20.43 14.85
CA PHE A 487 25.59 -20.41 16.18
C PHE A 487 26.27 -19.40 17.11
N ILE A 488 25.52 -18.85 18.06
CA ILE A 488 26.07 -18.25 19.28
C ILE A 488 25.79 -19.25 20.41
N LEU A 489 26.87 -19.81 20.97
CA LEU A 489 26.86 -20.93 21.93
C LEU A 489 27.11 -20.43 23.35
#